data_AF-A0A815H7P4-F1
#
_entry.id   AF-A0A815H7P4-F1
#
_cell.length_a   1.000
_cell.length_b   1.000
_cell.length_c   1.000
_cell.angle_alpha   90.00
_cell.angle_beta   90.00
_cell.angle_gamma   90.00
#
_symmetry.space_group_name_H-M   'P 1'
#
loop_
_entity.id
_entity.type
_entity.pdbx_description
1 polymer ?
#
loop_
_entity_poly.entity_id
_entity_poly.type
_entity_poly.pdbx_seq_one_letter_code
_entity_poly.pdbx_strand_id
1 'polypeptide(L)'
;MATAGAGEEATIQRRLRITDVVEESLEILTPIGGYSRVPLVSLEEAVTPLVPILPDVQSHAYAAKLKCSKPADELTQDESASIMLYTVTWEPLNECLYAVLNDILRTKDRQQKLKPWYLYLRLFLNALFRLPLLSTVAYRGVKLDLKTRYIEGETIVWWGFSSCTTSIGVLKSDLFLGKTGIRTMFSLQCKSARDIRKHSFFPTEDEVLLMAATQFKIVSSLDQGDLHMIQLEETTPPFPLLQPVPIVGSLPIHSNPSDDLLTTSGKEKQKTHLTKSQIDTHEVAACTNNNIEINSVTDAMSAVKISDTTEK
;
A
#
# COMPACT_ATOMS: atom_id res chain seq x y z
N MET A 1 -38.14 3.20 -13.23
CA MET A 1 -37.93 2.41 -11.99
C MET A 1 -36.56 1.72 -12.01
N ALA A 2 -35.44 2.47 -12.09
CA ALA A 2 -34.08 1.89 -12.19
C ALA A 2 -33.10 2.47 -11.15
N THR A 3 -33.57 3.29 -10.21
CA THR A 3 -32.72 4.03 -9.27
C THR A 3 -32.56 3.35 -7.91
N ALA A 4 -33.38 2.34 -7.59
CA ALA A 4 -33.31 1.64 -6.29
C ALA A 4 -32.11 0.68 -6.21
N GLY A 5 -31.80 -0.06 -7.28
CA GLY A 5 -30.74 -1.08 -7.28
C GLY A 5 -29.32 -0.53 -7.16
N ALA A 6 -29.00 0.55 -7.89
CA ALA A 6 -27.66 1.15 -7.85
C ALA A 6 -27.31 1.76 -6.47
N GLY A 7 -28.32 2.25 -5.74
CA GLY A 7 -28.15 2.79 -4.39
C GLY A 7 -27.91 1.69 -3.35
N GLU A 8 -28.59 0.56 -3.47
CA GLU A 8 -28.44 -0.60 -2.57
C GLU A 8 -27.12 -1.34 -2.80
N GLU A 9 -26.71 -1.51 -4.05
CA GLU A 9 -25.43 -2.12 -4.40
C GLU A 9 -24.25 -1.28 -3.88
N ALA A 10 -24.21 0.02 -4.17
CA ALA A 10 -23.20 0.93 -3.64
C ALA A 10 -23.17 0.94 -2.10
N THR A 11 -24.31 0.69 -1.45
CA THR A 11 -24.44 0.61 0.00
C THR A 11 -23.81 -0.67 0.58
N ILE A 12 -24.02 -1.82 -0.06
CA ILE A 12 -23.39 -3.09 0.30
C ILE A 12 -21.87 -2.99 0.12
N GLN A 13 -21.44 -2.45 -1.02
CA GLN A 13 -20.02 -2.25 -1.35
C GLN A 13 -19.26 -1.46 -0.26
N ARG A 14 -19.89 -0.43 0.34
CA ARG A 14 -19.31 0.38 1.41
C ARG A 14 -19.14 -0.37 2.73
N ARG A 15 -20.15 -1.15 3.12
CA ARG A 15 -20.17 -1.87 4.40
C ARG A 15 -19.02 -2.86 4.52
N LEU A 16 -18.76 -3.62 3.46
CA LEU A 16 -17.81 -4.74 3.48
C LEU A 16 -16.36 -4.29 3.72
N ARG A 17 -15.94 -3.11 3.19
CA ARG A 17 -14.58 -2.58 3.40
C ARG A 17 -14.30 -2.16 4.83
N ILE A 18 -15.31 -1.68 5.54
CA ILE A 18 -15.13 -1.09 6.87
C ILE A 18 -15.27 -2.14 7.96
N THR A 19 -15.93 -3.27 7.70
CA THR A 19 -16.09 -4.34 8.69
C THR A 19 -14.93 -5.33 8.75
N ASP A 20 -13.98 -5.30 7.81
CA ASP A 20 -12.92 -6.33 7.68
C ASP A 20 -11.84 -6.31 8.80
N VAL A 21 -11.85 -5.32 9.70
CA VAL A 21 -10.94 -5.24 10.87
C VAL A 21 -11.10 -6.42 11.84
N VAL A 22 -12.24 -7.11 11.81
CA VAL A 22 -12.41 -8.35 12.59
C VAL A 22 -11.42 -9.43 12.18
N GLU A 23 -10.94 -9.43 10.95
CA GLU A 23 -10.00 -10.43 10.43
C GLU A 23 -8.56 -10.16 10.84
N GLU A 24 -8.27 -9.04 11.51
CA GLU A 24 -6.91 -8.75 11.99
C GLU A 24 -6.47 -9.76 13.05
N SER A 25 -5.40 -10.51 12.78
CA SER A 25 -4.92 -11.54 13.70
C SER A 25 -4.42 -10.98 15.03
N LEU A 26 -4.02 -9.70 15.05
CA LEU A 26 -3.32 -9.00 16.14
C LEU A 26 -1.96 -9.63 16.51
N GLU A 27 -1.56 -10.71 15.83
CA GLU A 27 -0.25 -11.34 15.98
C GLU A 27 0.84 -10.51 15.28
N ILE A 28 2.06 -10.55 15.81
CA ILE A 28 3.23 -9.97 15.15
C ILE A 28 3.76 -10.94 14.10
N LEU A 29 3.56 -10.59 12.82
CA LEU A 29 4.10 -11.29 11.66
C LEU A 29 5.39 -10.63 11.15
N THR A 30 6.07 -11.30 10.23
CA THR A 30 7.27 -10.77 9.55
C THR A 30 7.00 -9.49 8.71
N PRO A 31 8.01 -8.64 8.43
CA PRO A 31 7.80 -7.50 7.54
C PRO A 31 7.35 -7.90 6.13
N ILE A 32 6.49 -7.08 5.52
CA ILE A 32 6.00 -7.26 4.15
C ILE A 32 6.94 -6.52 3.18
N GLY A 33 7.43 -7.21 2.14
CA GLY A 33 8.28 -6.60 1.12
C GLY A 33 8.40 -7.43 -0.16
N GLY A 34 9.36 -7.07 -1.00
CA GLY A 34 9.66 -7.72 -2.27
C GLY A 34 9.20 -6.93 -3.50
N TYR A 35 8.14 -6.14 -3.36
CA TYR A 35 7.58 -5.30 -4.43
C TYR A 35 8.40 -4.04 -4.76
N SER A 36 9.30 -3.58 -3.87
CA SER A 36 10.08 -2.35 -4.14
C SER A 36 11.04 -2.48 -5.33
N ARG A 37 11.40 -3.71 -5.70
CA ARG A 37 12.36 -4.03 -6.77
C ARG A 37 11.71 -4.28 -8.14
N VAL A 38 10.39 -4.41 -8.21
CA VAL A 38 9.70 -4.56 -9.48
C VAL A 38 9.51 -3.17 -10.14
N PRO A 39 9.47 -3.09 -11.48
CA PRO A 39 9.27 -1.81 -12.16
C PRO A 39 7.92 -1.18 -11.78
N LEU A 40 7.87 0.15 -11.82
CA LEU A 40 6.62 0.88 -11.79
C LEU A 40 6.01 0.82 -13.20
N VAL A 41 4.77 0.33 -13.31
CA VAL A 41 4.09 -0.01 -14.57
C VAL A 41 2.71 0.65 -14.63
N SER A 42 2.02 0.58 -15.77
CA SER A 42 0.63 1.05 -15.89
C SER A 42 -0.32 0.19 -15.04
N LEU A 43 -1.55 0.68 -14.79
CA LEU A 43 -2.51 -0.12 -14.01
C LEU A 43 -2.90 -1.42 -14.75
N GLU A 44 -3.02 -1.39 -16.08
CA GLU A 44 -3.34 -2.57 -16.88
C GLU A 44 -2.27 -3.67 -16.75
N GLU A 45 -1.00 -3.28 -16.82
CA GLU A 45 0.13 -4.18 -16.61
C GLU A 45 0.17 -4.67 -15.15
N ALA A 46 -0.10 -3.76 -14.19
CA ALA A 46 -0.05 -4.06 -12.76
C ALA A 46 -1.06 -5.12 -12.33
N VAL A 47 -2.25 -5.15 -12.94
CA VAL A 47 -3.32 -6.12 -12.61
C VAL A 47 -3.25 -7.40 -13.44
N THR A 48 -2.43 -7.46 -14.49
CA THR A 48 -2.33 -8.63 -15.37
C THR A 48 -2.01 -9.93 -14.61
N PRO A 49 -1.05 -9.97 -13.67
CA PRO A 49 -0.78 -11.18 -12.89
C PRO A 49 -1.91 -11.56 -11.91
N LEU A 50 -2.87 -10.67 -11.66
CA LEU A 50 -3.98 -10.89 -10.75
C LEU A 50 -5.19 -11.55 -11.43
N VAL A 51 -5.25 -11.60 -12.76
CA VAL A 51 -6.37 -12.19 -13.51
C VAL A 51 -6.74 -13.61 -13.05
N PRO A 52 -5.79 -14.53 -12.77
CA PRO A 52 -6.13 -15.86 -12.28
C PRO A 52 -6.74 -15.88 -10.86
N ILE A 53 -6.58 -14.81 -10.09
CA ILE A 53 -7.07 -14.65 -8.72
C ILE A 53 -8.37 -13.83 -8.71
N LEU A 54 -8.44 -12.82 -9.57
CA LEU A 54 -9.49 -11.83 -9.68
C LEU A 54 -9.92 -11.73 -11.17
N PRO A 55 -10.80 -12.61 -11.65
CA PRO A 55 -11.11 -12.73 -13.08
C PRO A 55 -11.52 -11.42 -13.75
N ASP A 56 -12.27 -10.57 -13.04
CA ASP A 56 -12.82 -9.31 -13.57
C ASP A 56 -11.95 -8.06 -13.31
N VAL A 57 -10.74 -8.23 -12.74
CA VAL A 57 -9.90 -7.10 -12.30
C VAL A 57 -9.55 -6.13 -13.42
N GLN A 58 -9.36 -6.62 -14.66
CA GLN A 58 -9.04 -5.77 -15.81
C GLN A 58 -10.20 -4.82 -16.16
N SER A 59 -11.44 -5.32 -16.11
CA SER A 59 -12.64 -4.51 -16.36
C SER A 59 -12.80 -3.41 -15.31
N HIS A 60 -12.56 -3.73 -14.04
CA HIS A 60 -12.60 -2.76 -12.95
C HIS A 60 -11.44 -1.74 -13.04
N ALA A 61 -10.23 -2.18 -13.39
CA ALA A 61 -9.08 -1.31 -13.63
C ALA A 61 -9.35 -0.30 -14.75
N TYR A 62 -9.93 -0.76 -15.86
CA TYR A 62 -10.33 0.10 -16.96
C TYR A 62 -11.35 1.17 -16.51
N ALA A 63 -12.39 0.75 -15.79
CA ALA A 63 -13.39 1.68 -15.25
C ALA A 63 -12.79 2.70 -14.27
N ALA A 64 -11.85 2.28 -13.42
CA ALA A 64 -11.14 3.16 -12.50
C ALA A 64 -10.30 4.20 -13.24
N LYS A 65 -9.58 3.82 -14.31
CA LYS A 65 -8.81 4.76 -15.15
C LYS A 65 -9.69 5.80 -15.82
N LEU A 66 -10.83 5.41 -16.38
CA LEU A 66 -11.75 6.36 -17.02
C LEU A 66 -12.20 7.46 -16.05
N LYS A 67 -12.44 7.10 -14.79
CA LYS A 67 -12.82 8.05 -13.73
C LYS A 67 -11.66 8.92 -13.24
N CYS A 68 -10.42 8.52 -13.47
CA CYS A 68 -9.21 9.21 -13.02
C CYS A 68 -8.50 10.00 -14.13
N SER A 69 -9.21 10.44 -15.19
CA SER A 69 -8.61 11.15 -16.33
C SER A 69 -7.93 12.49 -15.99
N LYS A 70 -8.31 13.12 -14.88
CA LYS A 70 -7.72 14.36 -14.36
C LYS A 70 -7.48 14.21 -12.85
N PRO A 71 -6.46 13.44 -12.46
CA PRO A 71 -6.20 13.15 -11.05
C PRO A 71 -5.77 14.41 -10.30
N ALA A 72 -6.10 14.47 -9.01
CA ALA A 72 -5.62 15.49 -8.10
C ALA A 72 -4.23 15.14 -7.53
N ASP A 73 -3.68 16.05 -6.71
CA ASP A 73 -2.52 15.79 -5.84
C ASP A 73 -1.27 15.33 -6.62
N GLU A 74 -1.15 15.81 -7.87
CA GLU A 74 -0.06 15.53 -8.82
C GLU A 74 0.15 14.05 -9.16
N LEU A 75 -0.78 13.18 -8.75
CA LEU A 75 -0.73 11.76 -9.10
C LEU A 75 -0.91 11.57 -10.60
N THR A 76 -0.33 10.52 -11.14
CA THR A 76 -0.64 10.07 -12.51
C THR A 76 -2.04 9.46 -12.56
N GLN A 77 -2.58 9.27 -13.77
CA GLN A 77 -3.86 8.58 -13.95
C GLN A 77 -3.80 7.15 -13.39
N ASP A 78 -2.72 6.41 -13.63
CA ASP A 78 -2.54 5.03 -13.15
C ASP A 78 -2.45 4.97 -11.62
N GLU A 79 -1.74 5.92 -11.00
CA GLU A 79 -1.64 6.02 -9.53
C GLU A 79 -3.00 6.29 -8.88
N SER A 80 -3.71 7.33 -9.34
CA SER A 80 -5.05 7.65 -8.83
C SER A 80 -6.03 6.50 -9.07
N ALA A 81 -5.97 5.86 -10.25
CA ALA A 81 -6.83 4.74 -10.59
C ALA A 81 -6.51 3.49 -9.75
N SER A 82 -5.26 3.27 -9.36
CA SER A 82 -4.89 2.18 -8.45
C SER A 82 -5.54 2.33 -7.07
N ILE A 83 -5.63 3.57 -6.55
CA ILE A 83 -6.34 3.89 -5.31
C ILE A 83 -7.84 3.70 -5.50
N MET A 84 -8.41 4.20 -6.60
CA MET A 84 -9.82 4.02 -6.88
C MET A 84 -10.21 2.54 -6.99
N LEU A 85 -9.37 1.73 -7.65
CA LEU A 85 -9.56 0.29 -7.77
C LEU A 85 -9.50 -0.43 -6.41
N TYR A 86 -8.67 0.04 -5.47
CA TYR A 86 -8.66 -0.48 -4.11
C TYR A 86 -9.97 -0.14 -3.35
N THR A 87 -10.58 1.01 -3.63
CA THR A 87 -11.78 1.46 -2.92
C THR A 87 -13.09 0.94 -3.49
N VAL A 88 -13.11 0.48 -4.74
CA VAL A 88 -14.31 -0.10 -5.35
C VAL A 88 -14.47 -1.54 -4.86
N THR A 89 -15.68 -1.87 -4.43
CA THR A 89 -16.05 -3.22 -4.00
C THR A 89 -16.88 -3.85 -5.13
N TRP A 90 -16.74 -5.15 -5.33
CA TRP A 90 -17.53 -5.93 -6.28
C TRP A 90 -17.74 -7.35 -5.75
N GLU A 91 -18.70 -8.06 -6.33
CA GLU A 91 -19.01 -9.45 -5.97
C GLU A 91 -18.49 -10.42 -7.04
N PRO A 92 -18.10 -11.64 -6.66
CA PRO A 92 -18.10 -12.15 -5.29
C PRO A 92 -16.93 -11.56 -4.46
N LEU A 93 -17.15 -11.31 -3.17
CA LEU A 93 -16.16 -10.62 -2.32
C LEU A 93 -14.78 -11.33 -2.26
N ASN A 94 -14.75 -12.66 -2.35
CA ASN A 94 -13.51 -13.45 -2.40
C ASN A 94 -12.75 -13.33 -3.74
N GLU A 95 -13.25 -12.52 -4.67
CA GLU A 95 -12.61 -12.12 -5.93
C GLU A 95 -12.52 -10.59 -6.04
N CYS A 96 -12.84 -9.87 -4.95
CA CYS A 96 -12.72 -8.42 -4.86
C CYS A 96 -11.31 -8.00 -4.44
N LEU A 97 -10.72 -7.04 -5.15
CA LEU A 97 -9.30 -6.71 -4.99
C LEU A 97 -8.93 -6.36 -3.54
N TYR A 98 -9.64 -5.44 -2.90
CA TYR A 98 -9.26 -5.02 -1.55
C TYR A 98 -9.45 -6.17 -0.55
N ALA A 99 -10.53 -6.95 -0.71
CA ALA A 99 -10.89 -8.00 0.23
C ALA A 99 -9.85 -9.13 0.17
N VAL A 100 -9.51 -9.59 -1.04
CA VAL A 100 -8.49 -10.61 -1.25
C VAL A 100 -7.11 -10.10 -0.85
N LEU A 101 -6.76 -8.85 -1.18
CA LEU A 101 -5.47 -8.29 -0.78
C LEU A 101 -5.34 -8.23 0.74
N ASN A 102 -6.33 -7.68 1.44
CA ASN A 102 -6.31 -7.57 2.90
C ASN A 102 -6.35 -8.93 3.58
N ASP A 103 -7.10 -9.90 3.06
CA ASP A 103 -7.05 -11.29 3.54
C ASP A 103 -5.63 -11.84 3.44
N ILE A 104 -5.00 -11.76 2.26
CA ILE A 104 -3.62 -12.21 2.05
C ILE A 104 -2.66 -11.52 3.03
N LEU A 105 -2.76 -10.19 3.20
CA LEU A 105 -1.88 -9.42 4.08
C LEU A 105 -1.94 -9.89 5.55
N ARG A 106 -3.08 -10.45 5.99
CA ARG A 106 -3.29 -10.98 7.36
C ARG A 106 -2.79 -12.41 7.55
N THR A 107 -2.53 -13.14 6.47
CA THR A 107 -2.09 -14.55 6.55
C THR A 107 -0.61 -14.71 6.91
N LYS A 108 -0.28 -15.83 7.58
CA LYS A 108 1.11 -16.17 7.96
C LYS A 108 2.01 -16.44 6.74
N ASP A 109 1.45 -17.03 5.68
CA ASP A 109 2.14 -17.42 4.45
C ASP A 109 2.08 -16.35 3.33
N ARG A 110 1.74 -15.10 3.69
CA ARG A 110 1.52 -13.99 2.73
C ARG A 110 2.67 -13.71 1.78
N GLN A 111 3.92 -13.99 2.14
CA GLN A 111 5.07 -13.69 1.28
C GLN A 111 4.99 -14.38 -0.09
N GLN A 112 4.53 -15.64 -0.13
CA GLN A 112 4.36 -16.37 -1.39
C GLN A 112 3.09 -15.90 -2.12
N LYS A 113 2.00 -15.68 -1.38
CA LYS A 113 0.71 -15.23 -1.91
C LYS A 113 0.74 -13.82 -2.50
N LEU A 114 1.63 -12.95 -2.02
CA LEU A 114 1.79 -11.57 -2.50
C LEU A 114 2.63 -11.45 -3.77
N LYS A 115 3.32 -12.51 -4.22
CA LYS A 115 4.17 -12.41 -5.44
C LYS A 115 3.40 -11.94 -6.69
N PRO A 116 2.20 -12.46 -7.00
CA PRO A 116 1.38 -11.94 -8.10
C PRO A 116 0.97 -10.47 -7.91
N TRP A 117 0.95 -9.98 -6.68
CA TRP A 117 0.53 -8.64 -6.31
C TRP A 117 1.63 -7.60 -6.37
N TYR A 118 2.89 -7.98 -6.61
CA TYR A 118 4.01 -7.05 -6.50
C TYR A 118 3.92 -5.86 -7.45
N LEU A 119 3.46 -6.04 -8.70
CA LEU A 119 3.30 -4.92 -9.63
C LEU A 119 2.18 -3.97 -9.16
N TYR A 120 1.03 -4.49 -8.76
CA TYR A 120 -0.06 -3.70 -8.19
C TYR A 120 0.36 -2.97 -6.91
N LEU A 121 0.98 -3.65 -5.95
CA LEU A 121 1.50 -3.05 -4.72
C LEU A 121 2.55 -1.99 -5.00
N ARG A 122 3.44 -2.20 -5.98
CA ARG A 122 4.45 -1.20 -6.37
C ARG A 122 3.80 0.09 -6.84
N LEU A 123 2.76 0.00 -7.68
CA LEU A 123 2.00 1.16 -8.19
C LEU A 123 1.17 1.82 -7.09
N PHE A 124 0.38 1.03 -6.36
CA PHE A 124 -0.50 1.49 -5.30
C PHE A 124 0.27 2.18 -4.15
N LEU A 125 1.38 1.59 -3.70
CA LEU A 125 2.22 2.20 -2.66
C LEU A 125 2.96 3.43 -3.17
N ASN A 126 3.35 3.50 -4.45
CA ASN A 126 3.89 4.73 -5.03
C ASN A 126 2.87 5.86 -4.92
N ALA A 127 1.63 5.60 -5.32
CA ALA A 127 0.53 6.56 -5.24
C ALA A 127 0.30 7.03 -3.80
N LEU A 128 0.19 6.10 -2.84
CA LEU A 128 -0.06 6.43 -1.43
C LEU A 128 1.12 7.19 -0.79
N PHE A 129 2.38 6.87 -1.10
CA PHE A 129 3.51 7.60 -0.54
C PHE A 129 3.72 8.99 -1.14
N ARG A 130 3.16 9.26 -2.33
CA ARG A 130 3.12 10.61 -2.91
C ARG A 130 2.09 11.52 -2.25
N LEU A 131 1.05 10.95 -1.64
CA LEU A 131 0.08 11.71 -0.88
C LEU A 131 0.70 12.18 0.46
N PRO A 132 0.43 13.44 0.90
CA PRO A 132 0.94 13.95 2.17
C PRO A 132 0.55 13.10 3.38
N LEU A 133 1.42 13.07 4.40
CA LEU A 133 1.07 12.50 5.70
C LEU A 133 -0.04 13.35 6.35
N LEU A 134 -1.08 12.70 6.83
CA LEU A 134 -2.13 13.33 7.63
C LEU A 134 -2.06 12.80 9.07
N SER A 135 -1.66 13.66 10.00
CA SER A 135 -1.83 13.40 11.43
C SER A 135 -3.22 13.87 11.85
N THR A 136 -4.05 12.93 12.31
CA THR A 136 -5.47 13.17 12.61
C THR A 136 -6.00 12.11 13.57
N VAL A 137 -7.18 12.35 14.14
CA VAL A 137 -8.00 11.28 14.67
C VAL A 137 -8.82 10.69 13.52
N ALA A 138 -8.78 9.37 13.36
CA ALA A 138 -9.61 8.62 12.44
C ALA A 138 -10.53 7.67 13.21
N TYR A 139 -11.67 7.36 12.63
CA TYR A 139 -12.70 6.53 13.24
C TYR A 139 -13.01 5.34 12.37
N ARG A 140 -13.29 4.21 13.02
CA ARG A 140 -13.75 2.98 12.37
C ARG A 140 -14.80 2.30 13.22
N GLY A 141 -15.94 1.95 12.63
CA GLY A 141 -17.03 1.30 13.36
C GLY A 141 -17.35 -0.08 12.79
N VAL A 142 -17.59 -1.04 13.67
CA VAL A 142 -18.02 -2.40 13.30
C VAL A 142 -19.17 -2.89 14.17
N LYS A 143 -20.08 -3.66 13.60
CA LYS A 143 -21.24 -4.25 14.30
C LYS A 143 -20.90 -5.62 14.92
N LEU A 144 -19.86 -5.64 15.75
CA LEU A 144 -19.33 -6.84 16.41
C LEU A 144 -18.82 -6.51 17.82
N ASP A 145 -18.81 -7.51 18.71
CA ASP A 145 -18.13 -7.43 20.02
C ASP A 145 -16.64 -7.75 19.83
N LEU A 146 -15.77 -6.77 20.04
CA LEU A 146 -14.32 -6.96 20.01
C LEU A 146 -13.65 -6.63 21.35
N LYS A 147 -14.41 -6.46 22.43
CA LYS A 147 -13.89 -5.95 23.71
C LYS A 147 -12.78 -6.80 24.31
N THR A 148 -12.85 -8.12 24.14
CA THR A 148 -11.88 -9.06 24.72
C THR A 148 -10.63 -9.23 23.86
N ARG A 149 -10.62 -8.69 22.63
CA ARG A 149 -9.49 -8.82 21.69
C ARG A 149 -8.48 -7.69 21.81
N TYR A 150 -8.89 -6.54 22.35
CA TYR A 150 -8.06 -5.34 22.42
C TYR A 150 -7.76 -5.01 23.88
N ILE A 151 -6.68 -5.58 24.40
CA ILE A 151 -6.28 -5.44 25.81
C ILE A 151 -5.45 -4.16 25.98
N GLU A 152 -5.86 -3.30 26.92
CA GLU A 152 -5.18 -2.04 27.21
C GLU A 152 -3.69 -2.24 27.53
N GLY A 153 -2.83 -1.39 26.97
CA GLY A 153 -1.39 -1.44 27.13
C GLY A 153 -0.66 -2.32 26.11
N GLU A 154 -1.35 -3.24 25.43
CA GLU A 154 -0.74 -4.08 24.40
C GLU A 154 -0.40 -3.30 23.13
N THR A 155 0.58 -3.84 22.39
CA THR A 155 0.96 -3.35 21.06
C THR A 155 0.51 -4.37 20.02
N ILE A 156 -0.21 -3.90 19.02
CA ILE A 156 -0.78 -4.70 17.94
C ILE A 156 -0.35 -4.14 16.57
N VAL A 157 -0.54 -4.93 15.52
CA VAL A 157 -0.35 -4.50 14.14
C VAL A 157 -1.61 -4.80 13.35
N TRP A 158 -2.12 -3.79 12.65
CA TRP A 158 -3.13 -3.98 11.61
C TRP A 158 -2.42 -4.24 10.29
N TRP A 159 -2.49 -5.49 9.83
CA TRP A 159 -1.74 -5.97 8.68
C TRP A 159 -2.40 -5.60 7.35
N GLY A 160 -3.74 -5.51 7.30
CA GLY A 160 -4.46 -5.00 6.13
C GLY A 160 -4.36 -3.47 6.01
N PHE A 161 -4.60 -2.96 4.81
CA PHE A 161 -4.87 -1.53 4.63
C PHE A 161 -6.22 -1.20 5.26
N SER A 162 -6.28 -0.15 6.06
CA SER A 162 -7.47 0.14 6.88
C SER A 162 -8.17 1.42 6.44
N SER A 163 -9.34 1.26 5.82
CA SER A 163 -10.22 2.37 5.50
C SER A 163 -10.90 2.90 6.76
N CYS A 164 -10.76 4.21 6.99
CA CYS A 164 -11.29 4.92 8.13
C CYS A 164 -11.91 6.24 7.67
N THR A 165 -12.62 6.91 8.56
CA THR A 165 -13.19 8.25 8.31
C THR A 165 -12.70 9.24 9.35
N THR A 166 -12.41 10.48 8.95
CA THR A 166 -12.15 11.56 9.92
C THR A 166 -13.45 12.16 10.48
N SER A 167 -14.61 11.78 9.92
CA SER A 167 -15.91 12.31 10.31
C SER A 167 -16.67 11.30 11.17
N ILE A 168 -16.64 11.48 12.49
CA ILE A 168 -17.41 10.62 13.42
C ILE A 168 -18.90 10.58 13.10
N GLY A 169 -19.43 11.62 12.44
CA GLY A 169 -20.82 11.68 11.97
C GLY A 169 -21.19 10.58 10.98
N VAL A 170 -20.23 10.13 10.17
CA VAL A 170 -20.39 9.03 9.21
C VAL A 170 -20.81 7.76 9.95
N LEU A 171 -20.25 7.49 11.13
CA LEU A 171 -20.55 6.28 11.92
C LEU A 171 -22.01 6.19 12.40
N LYS A 172 -22.76 7.29 12.44
CA LYS A 172 -24.19 7.28 12.84
C LYS A 172 -25.07 6.46 11.89
N SER A 173 -24.63 6.25 10.65
CA SER A 173 -25.34 5.43 9.68
C SER A 173 -25.29 3.95 10.07
N ASP A 174 -26.41 3.25 9.91
CA ASP A 174 -26.50 1.80 10.12
C ASP A 174 -25.62 0.99 9.16
N LEU A 175 -25.05 1.62 8.13
CA LEU A 175 -24.08 0.99 7.24
C LEU A 175 -22.72 0.77 7.90
N PHE A 176 -22.38 1.59 8.88
CA PHE A 176 -21.11 1.51 9.60
C PHE A 176 -21.36 1.03 11.03
N LEU A 177 -21.50 1.95 11.99
CA LEU A 177 -21.71 1.61 13.40
C LEU A 177 -23.20 1.56 13.75
N GLY A 178 -23.97 2.56 13.34
CA GLY A 178 -25.38 2.69 13.71
C GLY A 178 -25.58 3.03 15.19
N LYS A 179 -26.81 2.86 15.69
CA LYS A 179 -27.20 3.24 17.07
C LYS A 179 -27.59 2.08 17.97
N THR A 180 -27.73 0.87 17.43
CA THR A 180 -28.28 -0.28 18.16
C THR A 180 -27.51 -1.56 17.86
N GLY A 181 -27.59 -2.51 18.79
CA GLY A 181 -26.94 -3.81 18.69
C GLY A 181 -25.47 -3.77 19.09
N ILE A 182 -24.92 -4.94 19.39
CA ILE A 182 -23.52 -5.10 19.80
C ILE A 182 -22.60 -4.54 18.73
N ARG A 183 -21.78 -3.55 19.10
CA ARG A 183 -20.91 -2.83 18.17
C ARG A 183 -19.67 -2.28 18.85
N THR A 184 -18.60 -2.15 18.07
CA THR A 184 -17.32 -1.62 18.51
C THR A 184 -16.92 -0.41 17.64
N MET A 185 -16.52 0.69 18.30
CA MET A 185 -15.97 1.87 17.65
C MET A 185 -14.50 2.05 18.01
N PHE A 186 -13.65 2.14 17.01
CA PHE A 186 -12.25 2.51 17.15
C PHE A 186 -12.09 4.02 16.98
N SER A 187 -11.34 4.63 17.88
CA SER A 187 -10.79 5.98 17.76
C SER A 187 -9.28 5.86 17.64
N LEU A 188 -8.73 6.27 16.50
CA LEU A 188 -7.36 6.04 16.09
C LEU A 188 -6.63 7.37 16.08
N GLN A 189 -5.65 7.57 16.96
CA GLN A 189 -4.73 8.70 16.87
C GLN A 189 -3.63 8.36 15.85
N CYS A 190 -3.80 8.86 14.62
CA CYS A 190 -2.94 8.54 13.49
C CYS A 190 -1.85 9.62 13.28
N LYS A 191 -0.67 9.17 12.90
CA LYS A 191 0.50 9.98 12.52
C LYS A 191 0.74 9.91 11.01
N SER A 192 0.32 8.83 10.35
CA SER A 192 0.62 8.57 8.94
C SER A 192 -0.58 8.16 8.09
N ALA A 193 -1.78 8.70 8.37
CA ALA A 193 -2.93 8.47 7.50
C ALA A 193 -2.72 9.12 6.11
N ARG A 194 -3.44 8.63 5.09
CA ARG A 194 -3.52 9.24 3.76
C ARG A 194 -4.94 9.66 3.45
N ASP A 195 -5.13 10.93 3.11
CA ASP A 195 -6.39 11.41 2.58
C ASP A 195 -6.55 10.90 1.14
N ILE A 196 -7.54 10.03 0.93
CA ILE A 196 -7.83 9.45 -0.38
C ILE A 196 -9.17 9.92 -0.94
N ARG A 197 -9.80 10.95 -0.36
CA ARG A 197 -11.16 11.40 -0.72
C ARG A 197 -11.29 11.73 -2.21
N LYS A 198 -10.27 12.33 -2.81
CA LYS A 198 -10.24 12.71 -4.24
C LYS A 198 -9.93 11.54 -5.18
N HIS A 199 -9.50 10.41 -4.63
CA HIS A 199 -9.05 9.23 -5.37
C HIS A 199 -9.92 7.99 -5.09
N SER A 200 -10.83 8.08 -4.13
CA SER A 200 -11.76 7.02 -3.75
C SER A 200 -12.97 6.97 -4.68
N PHE A 201 -13.52 5.77 -4.84
CA PHE A 201 -14.82 5.55 -5.48
C PHE A 201 -15.98 6.15 -4.66
N PHE A 202 -15.76 6.41 -3.36
CA PHE A 202 -16.74 6.95 -2.42
C PHE A 202 -16.28 8.30 -1.81
N PRO A 203 -16.29 9.40 -2.58
CA PRO A 203 -15.71 10.68 -2.14
C PRO A 203 -16.41 11.34 -0.93
N THR A 204 -17.62 10.89 -0.58
CA THR A 204 -18.44 11.50 0.50
C THR A 204 -18.17 10.94 1.89
N GLU A 205 -17.25 9.99 2.05
CA GLU A 205 -17.03 9.27 3.32
C GLU A 205 -15.98 9.92 4.22
N ASP A 206 -15.44 11.07 3.82
CA ASP A 206 -14.25 11.65 4.42
C ASP A 206 -13.14 10.61 4.64
N GLU A 207 -12.93 9.78 3.62
CA GLU A 207 -12.13 8.57 3.71
C GLU A 207 -10.64 8.88 3.83
N VAL A 208 -10.04 8.32 4.86
CA VAL A 208 -8.59 8.22 5.03
C VAL A 208 -8.19 6.76 5.05
N LEU A 209 -7.04 6.47 4.44
CA LEU A 209 -6.47 5.13 4.41
C LEU A 209 -5.25 5.07 5.31
N LEU A 210 -5.20 4.05 6.16
CA LEU A 210 -4.01 3.68 6.91
C LEU A 210 -3.23 2.62 6.13
N MET A 211 -1.91 2.74 6.13
CA MET A 211 -1.03 1.81 5.44
C MET A 211 -1.15 0.39 6.03
N ALA A 212 -0.93 -0.62 5.20
CA ALA A 212 -0.76 -1.98 5.69
C ALA A 212 0.39 -2.07 6.72
N ALA A 213 0.27 -2.98 7.68
CA ALA A 213 1.20 -3.17 8.78
C ALA A 213 1.40 -1.94 9.68
N THR A 214 0.33 -1.18 9.95
CA THR A 214 0.36 -0.06 10.90
C THR A 214 0.37 -0.57 12.34
N GLN A 215 1.34 -0.13 13.15
CA GLN A 215 1.47 -0.54 14.55
C GLN A 215 0.69 0.42 15.47
N PHE A 216 -0.06 -0.14 16.41
CA PHE A 216 -0.83 0.61 17.39
C PHE A 216 -0.51 0.16 18.81
N LYS A 217 -0.53 1.11 19.74
CA LYS A 217 -0.72 0.84 21.16
C LYS A 217 -2.19 0.97 21.50
N ILE A 218 -2.72 0.03 22.28
CA ILE A 218 -4.06 0.10 22.84
C ILE A 218 -4.01 0.99 24.08
N VAL A 219 -4.64 2.15 24.02
CA VAL A 219 -4.48 3.22 25.03
C VAL A 219 -5.55 3.12 26.10
N SER A 220 -6.80 2.90 25.71
CA SER A 220 -7.92 2.78 26.63
C SER A 220 -9.11 2.09 25.97
N SER A 221 -10.06 1.65 26.77
CA SER A 221 -11.36 1.20 26.29
C SER A 221 -12.50 1.66 27.19
N LEU A 222 -13.69 1.78 26.63
CA LEU A 222 -14.92 2.12 27.34
C LEU A 222 -16.03 1.16 26.93
N ASP A 223 -16.65 0.51 27.91
CA ASP A 223 -17.88 -0.28 27.74
C ASP A 223 -19.10 0.59 28.11
N GLN A 224 -20.05 0.71 27.19
CA GLN A 224 -21.34 1.39 27.36
C GLN A 224 -22.51 0.44 26.99
N GLY A 225 -22.39 -0.84 27.37
CA GLY A 225 -23.42 -1.85 27.14
C GLY A 225 -23.33 -2.41 25.72
N ASP A 226 -24.17 -1.91 24.81
CA ASP A 226 -24.18 -2.39 23.43
C ASP A 226 -23.12 -1.73 22.53
N LEU A 227 -22.52 -0.62 23.00
CA LEU A 227 -21.39 0.06 22.36
C LEU A 227 -20.13 -0.13 23.18
N HIS A 228 -19.10 -0.67 22.54
CA HIS A 228 -17.73 -0.67 23.05
C HIS A 228 -16.86 0.32 22.27
N MET A 229 -16.02 1.09 22.96
CA MET A 229 -15.12 2.06 22.33
C MET A 229 -13.68 1.71 22.67
N ILE A 230 -12.81 1.67 21.66
CA ILE A 230 -11.38 1.34 21.81
C ILE A 230 -10.57 2.50 21.27
N GLN A 231 -9.61 2.98 22.07
CA GLN A 231 -8.66 4.01 21.66
C GLN A 231 -7.32 3.38 21.31
N LEU A 232 -6.84 3.65 20.10
CA LEU A 232 -5.55 3.23 19.60
C LEU A 232 -4.68 4.45 19.30
N GLU A 233 -3.39 4.39 19.63
CA GLU A 233 -2.40 5.38 19.21
C GLU A 233 -1.40 4.74 18.25
N GLU A 234 -1.22 5.33 17.07
CA GLU A 234 -0.22 4.88 16.11
C GLU A 234 1.19 5.04 16.70
N THR A 235 1.98 3.97 16.62
CA THR A 235 3.36 3.91 17.14
C THR A 235 4.33 3.60 16.02
N THR A 236 5.60 3.95 16.21
CA THR A 236 6.66 3.70 15.23
C THR A 236 7.39 2.42 15.61
N PRO A 237 7.33 1.36 14.78
CA PRO A 237 8.10 0.15 15.03
C PRO A 237 9.62 0.41 14.86
N PRO A 238 10.49 -0.39 15.49
CA PRO A 238 11.95 -0.22 15.40
C PRO A 238 12.51 -0.43 13.98
N PHE A 239 11.74 -1.05 13.10
CA PHE A 239 12.04 -1.22 11.67
C PHE A 239 10.74 -1.18 10.86
N PRO A 240 10.79 -0.82 9.56
CA PRO A 240 9.61 -0.81 8.71
C PRO A 240 8.96 -2.19 8.61
N LEU A 241 7.69 -2.30 9.03
CA LEU A 241 6.90 -3.52 8.86
C LEU A 241 6.32 -3.65 7.44
N LEU A 242 6.22 -2.54 6.73
CA LEU A 242 5.91 -2.45 5.31
C LEU A 242 7.11 -1.83 4.59
N GLN A 243 7.67 -2.53 3.61
CA GLN A 243 8.84 -2.06 2.87
C GLN A 243 8.56 -0.71 2.16
N PRO A 244 9.37 0.34 2.39
CA PRO A 244 9.24 1.58 1.62
C PRO A 244 9.47 1.34 0.12
N VAL A 245 8.81 2.12 -0.74
CA VAL A 245 9.12 2.14 -2.18
C VAL A 245 9.77 3.46 -2.58
N PRO A 246 10.71 3.47 -3.54
CA PRO A 246 11.21 4.72 -4.12
C PRO A 246 10.07 5.48 -4.79
N ILE A 247 9.88 6.74 -4.40
CA ILE A 247 8.88 7.62 -5.00
C ILE A 247 9.37 8.05 -6.38
N VAL A 248 8.60 7.70 -7.42
CA VAL A 248 8.87 8.11 -8.80
C VAL A 248 7.67 8.93 -9.30
N GLY A 249 7.91 10.13 -9.82
CA GLY A 249 6.85 11.06 -10.24
C GLY A 249 6.23 10.79 -11.61
N SER A 250 6.85 9.94 -12.42
CA SER A 250 6.39 9.59 -13.77
C SER A 250 6.84 8.17 -14.15
N LEU A 251 6.02 7.44 -14.92
CA LEU A 251 6.42 6.13 -15.43
C LEU A 251 7.71 6.24 -16.26
N PRO A 252 8.62 5.26 -16.18
CA PRO A 252 9.78 5.21 -17.07
C PRO A 252 9.29 5.13 -18.51
N ILE A 253 9.78 6.02 -19.38
CA ILE A 253 9.51 5.92 -20.82
C ILE A 253 10.23 4.67 -21.32
N HIS A 254 9.49 3.60 -21.62
CA HIS A 254 10.00 2.51 -22.43
C HIS A 254 10.21 3.04 -23.84
N SER A 255 11.45 3.41 -24.18
CA SER A 255 11.84 3.61 -25.58
C SER A 255 11.80 2.25 -26.26
N ASN A 256 10.83 2.06 -27.17
CA ASN A 256 10.87 0.93 -28.08
C ASN A 256 12.13 1.06 -28.95
N PRO A 257 12.95 0.00 -29.13
CA PRO A 257 14.14 0.05 -30.00
C PRO A 257 13.83 0.16 -31.51
N SER A 258 12.58 0.42 -31.90
CA SER A 258 12.11 0.23 -33.27
C SER A 258 12.04 1.50 -34.11
N ASP A 259 12.31 2.68 -33.56
CA ASP A 259 12.17 3.95 -34.28
C ASP A 259 13.46 4.50 -34.91
N ASP A 260 14.60 3.79 -34.82
CA ASP A 260 15.89 4.26 -35.32
C ASP A 260 16.30 3.67 -36.68
N LEU A 261 15.32 3.47 -37.58
CA LEU A 261 15.58 3.09 -38.96
C LEU A 261 14.62 3.79 -39.93
N LEU A 262 14.78 5.10 -40.13
CA LEU A 262 14.52 5.78 -41.41
C LEU A 262 14.78 7.28 -41.25
N THR A 263 15.99 7.74 -41.60
CA THR A 263 16.23 8.93 -42.42
C THR A 263 17.72 9.20 -42.60
N THR A 264 18.34 8.52 -43.56
CA THR A 264 19.56 9.02 -44.23
C THR A 264 19.29 9.15 -45.72
N SER A 265 19.01 10.37 -46.19
CA SER A 265 19.49 10.87 -47.49
C SER A 265 19.06 12.33 -47.69
N GLY A 266 20.00 13.19 -48.10
CA GLY A 266 19.68 14.55 -48.56
C GLY A 266 20.73 15.59 -48.19
N LYS A 267 21.74 15.74 -49.06
CA LYS A 267 22.82 16.73 -49.01
C LYS A 267 22.29 18.17 -49.10
N GLU A 268 22.93 19.13 -48.43
CA GLU A 268 23.68 20.20 -49.12
C GLU A 268 24.52 21.12 -48.22
N LYS A 269 25.56 21.66 -48.84
CA LYS A 269 26.73 22.37 -48.29
C LYS A 269 26.40 23.82 -47.94
N GLN A 270 27.11 24.41 -46.94
CA GLN A 270 27.98 25.57 -47.17
C GLN A 270 28.78 26.06 -45.94
N LYS A 271 30.07 26.28 -46.19
CA LYS A 271 30.99 27.34 -45.70
C LYS A 271 31.38 27.45 -44.22
N THR A 272 32.58 26.92 -43.96
CA THR A 272 33.77 27.65 -43.47
C THR A 272 33.57 28.94 -42.66
N HIS A 273 33.99 28.92 -41.40
CA HIS A 273 34.97 29.90 -40.90
C HIS A 273 35.84 29.29 -39.80
N LEU A 274 37.15 29.24 -40.05
CA LEU A 274 38.20 29.03 -39.05
C LEU A 274 38.40 30.32 -38.25
N THR A 275 38.59 30.20 -36.94
CA THR A 275 39.60 30.97 -36.19
C THR A 275 40.13 30.12 -35.04
N LYS A 276 41.45 29.84 -35.09
CA LYS A 276 42.28 29.30 -34.01
C LYS A 276 42.70 30.43 -33.08
N SER A 277 42.83 30.17 -31.78
CA SER A 277 43.90 30.76 -30.95
C SER A 277 44.16 29.94 -29.66
N GLN A 278 45.40 29.44 -29.56
CA GLN A 278 46.29 29.29 -28.37
C GLN A 278 45.82 28.40 -27.20
N ILE A 279 46.43 27.25 -26.86
CA ILE A 279 47.83 26.87 -26.47
C ILE A 279 48.21 27.29 -25.03
N ASP A 280 48.39 26.26 -24.17
CA ASP A 280 49.44 25.98 -23.15
C ASP A 280 48.85 25.33 -21.88
N THR A 281 49.09 24.05 -21.55
CA THR A 281 50.30 23.28 -21.11
C THR A 281 50.70 23.47 -19.63
N HIS A 282 50.54 22.38 -18.85
CA HIS A 282 51.46 21.77 -17.84
C HIS A 282 50.63 20.73 -17.01
N GLU A 283 50.90 19.41 -17.07
CA GLU A 283 51.93 18.62 -16.33
C GLU A 283 51.82 18.73 -14.79
N VAL A 284 51.99 17.72 -13.92
CA VAL A 284 52.40 16.30 -13.95
C VAL A 284 52.25 15.72 -12.51
N ALA A 285 51.93 14.41 -12.41
CA ALA A 285 52.21 13.43 -11.32
C ALA A 285 51.68 13.69 -9.88
N ALA A 286 51.48 12.71 -9.00
CA ALA A 286 52.04 11.36 -8.91
C ALA A 286 51.14 10.40 -8.11
N CYS A 287 51.24 9.13 -8.50
CA CYS A 287 50.93 7.92 -7.75
C CYS A 287 51.71 7.83 -6.42
N THR A 288 51.10 7.28 -5.37
CA THR A 288 51.78 6.32 -4.48
C THR A 288 50.80 5.33 -3.89
N ASN A 289 51.06 4.05 -4.18
CA ASN A 289 50.57 2.86 -3.50
C ASN A 289 50.96 2.85 -2.01
N ASN A 290 50.18 2.15 -1.19
CA ASN A 290 50.74 1.21 -0.22
C ASN A 290 49.73 0.08 0.07
N ASN A 291 50.10 -1.13 -0.38
CA ASN A 291 49.63 -2.41 0.13
C ASN A 291 50.26 -2.66 1.50
N ILE A 292 49.50 -3.21 2.46
CA ILE A 292 50.01 -4.21 3.42
C ILE A 292 48.96 -5.31 3.60
N GLU A 293 49.51 -6.50 3.69
CA GLU A 293 49.00 -7.86 3.55
C GLU A 293 48.39 -8.50 4.83
N ILE A 294 47.49 -9.46 4.58
CA ILE A 294 47.37 -10.84 5.14
C ILE A 294 47.21 -11.02 6.67
N ASN A 295 46.10 -11.68 7.07
CA ASN A 295 46.16 -12.99 7.75
C ASN A 295 44.79 -13.68 7.91
N SER A 296 44.78 -14.94 7.49
CA SER A 296 43.80 -16.01 7.70
C SER A 296 43.82 -16.56 9.13
N VAL A 297 42.68 -16.96 9.71
CA VAL A 297 42.56 -18.17 10.56
C VAL A 297 41.10 -18.70 10.52
N THR A 298 41.01 -20.02 10.52
CA THR A 298 39.90 -20.98 10.39
C THR A 298 39.13 -21.28 11.70
N ASP A 299 37.96 -21.93 11.50
CA ASP A 299 37.25 -22.91 12.36
C ASP A 299 36.61 -22.51 13.70
N ALA A 300 35.29 -22.77 13.79
CA ALA A 300 34.75 -23.87 14.61
C ALA A 300 33.22 -23.99 14.46
N MET A 301 32.76 -25.06 13.78
CA MET A 301 31.42 -25.62 13.96
C MET A 301 31.41 -26.41 15.27
N SER A 302 30.37 -26.25 16.09
CA SER A 302 30.04 -27.21 17.15
C SER A 302 28.53 -27.36 17.27
N ALA A 303 28.13 -28.61 17.13
CA ALA A 303 26.77 -29.12 17.20
C ALA A 303 26.20 -29.01 18.62
N VAL A 304 24.90 -28.69 18.71
CA VAL A 304 24.09 -28.95 19.91
C VAL A 304 23.10 -30.05 19.57
N LYS A 305 23.26 -31.17 20.27
CA LYS A 305 22.38 -32.34 20.26
C LYS A 305 21.03 -31.99 20.89
N ILE A 306 19.99 -32.50 20.25
CA ILE A 306 18.63 -32.65 20.77
C ILE A 306 18.66 -33.79 21.80
N SER A 307 18.15 -33.54 23.01
CA SER A 307 17.83 -34.56 24.00
C SER A 307 16.32 -34.59 24.20
N ASP A 308 15.70 -35.62 23.61
CA ASP A 308 14.38 -36.13 23.98
C ASP A 308 14.47 -36.81 25.35
N THR A 309 13.60 -36.43 26.27
CA THR A 309 13.13 -37.28 27.37
C THR A 309 11.86 -36.65 27.97
N THR A 310 10.71 -37.25 27.71
CA THR A 310 9.62 -37.25 28.70
C THR A 310 8.82 -38.54 28.57
N GLU A 311 9.03 -39.42 29.54
CA GLU A 311 8.14 -40.51 29.93
C GLU A 311 7.46 -40.08 31.23
N LYS A 312 6.13 -39.95 31.20
CA LYS A 312 5.11 -40.13 32.26
C LYS A 312 3.95 -39.16 32.11
#